data_AF-A0A7C6SPC8-F1
#
_entry.id   AF-A0A7C6SPC8-F1
#
_cell.length_a   1.000
_cell.length_b   1.000
_cell.length_c   1.000
_cell.angle_alpha   90.00
_cell.angle_beta   90.00
_cell.angle_gamma   90.00
#
_symmetry.space_group_name_H-M   'P 1'
#
loop_
_entity.id
_entity.type
_entity.pdbx_description
1 polymer ?
#
loop_
_entity_poly.entity_id
_entity_poly.type
_entity_poly.pdbx_seq_one_letter_code
_entity_poly.pdbx_strand_id
1 'polypeptide(L)' 'MQEKKTFYITTPIYYPSAQLHIGNTYTTVAADTMARFKKMTGYDTYFL' A
#
# COMPACT_ATOMS: atom_id res chain seq x y z
N MET A 1 2.84 -26.95 -2.35
CA MET A 1 2.65 -25.55 -2.79
C MET A 1 3.88 -24.79 -2.34
N GLN A 2 4.57 -24.07 -3.23
CA GLN A 2 5.67 -23.18 -2.83
C GLN A 2 5.12 -22.08 -1.91
N GLU A 3 5.81 -21.79 -0.80
CA GLU A 3 5.45 -20.67 0.07
C GLU A 3 5.54 -19.36 -0.71
N LYS A 4 4.45 -18.58 -0.71
CA LYS A 4 4.43 -17.26 -1.33
C LYS A 4 5.27 -16.31 -0.47
N LYS A 5 6.17 -15.55 -1.10
CA LYS A 5 6.91 -14.50 -0.40
C LYS A 5 5.94 -13.44 0.12
N THR A 6 6.15 -12.97 1.33
CA THR A 6 5.32 -11.92 1.93
C THR A 6 5.77 -10.53 1.46
N PHE A 7 4.81 -9.62 1.31
CA PHE A 7 5.06 -8.22 1.02
C PHE A 7 4.13 -7.35 1.86
N TYR A 8 4.70 -6.54 2.75
CA TYR A 8 3.94 -5.62 3.59
C TYR A 8 4.33 -4.19 3.23
N ILE A 9 3.34 -3.39 2.86
CA ILE A 9 3.50 -1.96 2.55
C ILE A 9 2.51 -1.15 3.39
N THR A 10 2.93 0.02 3.82
CA THR A 10 2.10 0.91 4.65
C THR A 10 2.08 2.32 4.11
N THR A 11 1.04 3.06 4.45
CA THR A 11 0.98 4.51 4.32
C THR A 11 1.20 5.20 5.66
N PRO A 12 1.62 6.47 5.68
CA PRO A 12 1.58 7.27 6.89
C PRO A 12 0.14 7.40 7.39
N ILE A 13 -0.04 7.45 8.71
CA ILE A 13 -1.33 7.80 9.29
C ILE A 13 -1.53 9.30 9.12
N TYR A 14 -2.52 9.69 8.31
CA TYR A 14 -2.82 11.09 8.05
C TYR A 14 -3.48 11.77 9.26
N TYR A 15 -2.96 12.92 9.66
CA TYR A 15 -3.53 13.68 10.77
C TYR A 15 -4.95 14.17 10.42
N PRO A 16 -5.95 13.90 11.29
CA PRO A 16 -7.34 14.29 11.04
C PRO A 16 -7.59 15.80 11.22
N SER A 17 -6.62 16.52 11.78
CA SER A 17 -6.72 17.96 12.04
C SER A 17 -6.64 18.82 10.78
N ALA A 18 -6.11 18.29 9.68
CA ALA A 18 -5.99 18.99 8.41
C ALA A 18 -6.91 18.34 7.37
N GLN A 19 -7.37 19.12 6.39
CA GLN A 19 -8.14 18.56 5.28
C GLN A 19 -7.26 17.67 4.40
N LEU A 20 -7.85 16.59 3.89
CA LEU A 20 -7.20 15.73 2.91
C LEU A 20 -6.88 16.54 1.66
N HIS A 21 -5.64 16.40 1.19
CA HIS A 21 -5.15 17.05 0.00
C HIS A 21 -4.40 16.05 -0.88
N ILE A 22 -3.95 16.51 -2.05
CA ILE A 22 -3.30 15.68 -3.07
C ILE A 22 -2.08 14.91 -2.54
N GLY A 23 -1.41 15.42 -1.51
CA GLY A 23 -0.27 14.74 -0.88
C GLY A 23 -0.69 13.43 -0.20
N ASN A 24 -1.82 13.44 0.52
CA ASN A 24 -2.37 12.22 1.14
C ASN A 24 -2.69 11.19 0.05
N THR A 25 -3.47 11.61 -0.95
CA THR A 25 -3.91 10.74 -2.05
C THR A 25 -2.73 10.17 -2.82
N TYR A 26 -1.71 10.98 -3.13
CA TYR A 26 -0.52 10.53 -3.85
C TYR A 26 0.16 9.36 -3.14
N THR A 27 0.42 9.51 -1.84
CA THR A 27 1.08 8.46 -1.06
C THR A 27 0.22 7.20 -0.97
N THR A 28 -1.11 7.33 -0.79
CA THR A 28 -2.01 6.18 -0.78
C THR A 28 -2.04 5.44 -2.12
N VAL A 29 -2.12 6.17 -3.24
CA VAL A 29 -2.19 5.59 -4.59
C VAL A 29 -0.87 4.91 -4.98
N ALA A 30 0.27 5.50 -4.60
CA ALA A 30 1.58 4.89 -4.84
C ALA A 30 1.71 3.54 -4.11
N ALA A 31 1.28 3.48 -2.84
CA ALA A 31 1.28 2.25 -2.05
C ALA A 31 0.30 1.20 -2.61
N ASP A 32 -0.93 1.60 -2.98
CA ASP A 32 -1.92 0.73 -3.61
C ASP A 32 -1.41 0.12 -4.93
N THR A 33 -0.77 0.94 -5.78
CA THR A 33 -0.20 0.48 -7.05
C THR A 33 0.85 -0.60 -6.82
N MET A 34 1.74 -0.40 -5.85
CA MET A 34 2.77 -1.38 -5.50
C MET A 34 2.17 -2.66 -4.90
N ALA A 35 1.17 -2.54 -4.02
CA ALA A 35 0.48 -3.69 -3.43
C ALA A 35 -0.18 -4.56 -4.52
N ARG A 36 -0.84 -3.93 -5.50
CA ARG A 36 -1.45 -4.62 -6.65
C ARG A 36 -0.41 -5.32 -7.52
N PHE A 37 0.70 -4.65 -7.81
CA PHE A 37 1.80 -5.23 -8.58
C PHE A 37 2.40 -6.46 -7.88
N LYS A 38 2.61 -6.39 -6.56
CA LYS A 38 3.15 -7.50 -5.76
C LYS A 38 2.18 -8.68 -5.68
N LYS A 39 0.89 -8.41 -5.49
CA LYS A 39 -0.15 -9.43 -5.55
C LYS A 39 -0.21 -10.12 -6.92
N MET A 40 -0.08 -9.36 -8.01
CA MET A 40 -0.04 -9.89 -9.38
C MET A 40 1.19 -10.75 -9.66
N THR A 41 2.33 -10.43 -9.04
CA THR A 41 3.59 -11.17 -9.17
C THR A 41 3.71 -12.35 -8.20
N GLY A 42 2.62 -12.73 -7.52
CA GLY A 42 2.55 -13.95 -6.72
C GLY A 42 2.93 -13.80 -5.24
N TYR A 43 3.10 -12.57 -4.74
CA TYR A 43 3.37 -12.33 -3.32
C TYR A 43 2.09 -12.42 -2.48
N ASP A 44 2.23 -12.90 -1.24
CA ASP A 44 1.22 -12.70 -0.21
C ASP A 44 1.33 -11.27 0.33
N THR A 45 0.38 -10.41 -0.03
CA THR A 45 0.51 -8.97 0.13
C THR A 45 -0.50 -8.42 1.13
N TYR A 46 -0.02 -7.59 2.06
CA TYR A 46 -0.85 -6.81 2.97
C TYR A 46 -0.53 -5.30 2.80
N PHE A 47 -1.58 -4.47 2.80
CA PHE A 47 -1.48 -3.02 2.68
C PHE A 47 -2.24 -2.37 3.85
N LEU A 48 -1.54 -1.57 4.65
CA LEU A 48 -2.07 -0.77 5.76
C LEU A 48 -2.11 0.73 5.44
#